data_AF-A0A7S4E5E9-F1
#
_entry.id   AF-A0A7S4E5E9-F1
#
_cell.length_a   1.000
_cell.length_b   1.000
_cell.length_c   1.000
_cell.angle_alpha   90.00
_cell.angle_beta   90.00
_cell.angle_gamma   90.00
#
_symmetry.space_group_name_H-M   'P 1'
#
loop_
_entity.id
_entity.type
_entity.pdbx_description
1 polymer ?
#
loop_
_entity_poly.entity_id
_entity_poly.type
_entity_poly.pdbx_seq_one_letter_code
_entity_poly.pdbx_strand_id
1 'polypeptide(L)'
;MLCSERRIEKNLFFAEHDERPRSSRRYRRRAHQQPPNAPQAPETDRKTMSRNASILVDISDVPDSALESVEDGLTYDAVTNYARAAKGTAQSCVMCGCGASKGVVIPRQNKDVCRDCDKAMWRHRSSGCFFKWCKGCKNFLHVGTFSQKLDAAKCDRCRERGRTSYLLKKRTASGTTKAPSSRSSSRPVKVDATAASSLVALARTAPASESSSDDDDDDRMSANFGSTLQEYQRKRSRSESLGSEAESSSPEPPAEDESSGMLFELANIHARILAVESRAALVEPLEKRVAELERELAAATAARARLAAKLGEADDESSEGSRPRLISFDTERSS
;
A
#
# COMPACT_ATOMS: atom_id res chain seq x y z
N MET A 1 72.89 1.58 -8.81
CA MET A 1 73.39 1.56 -7.42
C MET A 1 72.35 0.85 -6.56
N LEU A 2 72.77 -0.26 -5.95
CA LEU A 2 72.30 -0.90 -4.70
C LEU A 2 70.79 -0.86 -4.39
N CYS A 3 70.12 -2.01 -4.35
CA CYS A 3 70.05 -2.87 -3.16
C CYS A 3 68.76 -3.73 -3.13
N SER A 4 68.96 -5.01 -2.79
CA SER A 4 68.07 -5.87 -1.99
C SER A 4 66.91 -6.61 -2.67
N GLU A 5 67.23 -7.83 -3.09
CA GLU A 5 66.35 -9.00 -3.02
C GLU A 5 65.85 -9.20 -1.57
N ARG A 6 64.55 -9.47 -1.37
CA ARG A 6 64.09 -10.14 -0.15
C ARG A 6 62.85 -11.01 -0.40
N ARG A 7 63.06 -12.29 -0.11
CA ARG A 7 62.19 -13.45 -0.03
C ARG A 7 61.34 -13.36 1.25
N ILE A 8 60.01 -13.42 1.18
CA ILE A 8 59.09 -13.67 2.31
C ILE A 8 57.91 -14.47 1.72
N GLU A 9 57.96 -15.81 1.79
CA GLU A 9 57.38 -16.66 2.83
C GLU A 9 55.86 -16.86 2.72
N LYS A 10 55.54 -18.13 2.49
CA LYS A 10 54.21 -18.74 2.45
C LYS A 10 53.62 -18.69 3.86
N ASN A 11 52.46 -18.05 4.02
CA ASN A 11 51.60 -18.29 5.19
C ASN A 11 50.35 -19.03 4.74
N LEU A 12 50.47 -20.37 4.79
CA LEU A 12 49.38 -21.30 4.93
C LEU A 12 48.83 -21.15 6.35
N PHE A 13 47.73 -20.41 6.50
CA PHE A 13 46.94 -20.47 7.73
C PHE A 13 45.88 -21.57 7.58
N PHE A 14 46.18 -22.71 8.21
CA PHE A 14 45.19 -23.64 8.72
C PHE A 14 44.39 -22.94 9.83
N ALA A 15 43.07 -22.95 9.73
CA ALA A 15 42.19 -22.66 10.86
C ALA A 15 40.97 -23.59 10.78
N GLU A 16 41.18 -24.76 11.37
CA GLU A 16 40.27 -25.50 12.25
C GLU A 16 38.77 -25.51 11.92
N HIS A 17 38.35 -26.70 11.49
CA HIS A 17 36.99 -27.19 11.56
C HIS A 17 36.53 -27.27 13.02
N ASP A 18 35.53 -26.45 13.38
CA ASP A 18 34.76 -26.60 14.62
C ASP A 18 33.79 -27.78 14.46
N GLU A 19 34.26 -28.98 14.81
CA GLU A 19 33.45 -30.18 14.96
C GLU A 19 32.55 -30.07 16.20
N ARG A 20 31.35 -29.53 16.02
CA ARG A 20 30.29 -29.72 17.02
C ARG A 20 29.80 -31.17 17.02
N PRO A 21 29.78 -31.85 18.18
CA PRO A 21 29.32 -33.23 18.27
C PRO A 21 27.83 -33.32 17.97
N ARG A 22 27.50 -34.05 16.90
CA ARG A 22 26.15 -34.50 16.58
C ARG A 22 25.67 -35.38 17.72
N SER A 23 24.77 -34.85 18.54
CA SER A 23 24.04 -35.65 19.53
C SER A 23 23.22 -36.71 18.80
N SER A 24 23.67 -37.95 18.95
CA SER A 24 23.05 -39.17 18.45
C SER A 24 21.76 -39.44 19.22
N ARG A 25 20.68 -38.73 18.87
CA ARG A 25 19.33 -39.15 19.21
C ARG A 25 19.04 -40.45 18.44
N ARG A 26 19.28 -41.57 19.13
CA ARG A 26 18.73 -42.89 18.82
C ARG A 26 17.22 -42.79 18.66
N TYR A 27 16.75 -42.51 17.45
CA TYR A 27 15.38 -42.79 17.07
C TYR A 27 15.27 -44.30 16.83
N ARG A 28 14.59 -44.96 17.77
CA ARG A 28 14.11 -46.34 17.63
C ARG A 28 13.43 -46.48 16.26
N ARG A 29 13.99 -47.32 15.38
CA ARG A 29 13.28 -47.94 14.26
C ARG A 29 12.10 -48.73 14.84
N ARG A 30 10.94 -48.10 14.96
CA ARG A 30 9.66 -48.80 14.96
C ARG A 30 9.34 -49.07 13.50
N ALA A 31 9.51 -50.31 13.09
CA ALA A 31 9.03 -50.82 11.82
C ALA A 31 7.51 -50.63 11.78
N HIS A 32 7.06 -49.55 11.12
CA HIS A 32 5.69 -49.43 10.69
C HIS A 32 5.49 -50.41 9.53
N GLN A 33 4.82 -51.52 9.83
CA GLN A 33 4.11 -52.28 8.82
C GLN A 33 3.19 -51.30 8.08
N GLN A 34 3.41 -51.14 6.77
CA GLN A 34 2.47 -50.47 5.89
C GLN A 34 1.16 -51.30 5.90
N PRO A 35 0.01 -50.72 6.26
CA PRO A 35 -1.26 -51.38 6.00
C PRO A 35 -1.45 -51.50 4.48
N PRO A 36 -1.86 -52.66 3.96
CA PRO A 36 -2.10 -52.85 2.54
C PRO A 36 -3.34 -52.05 2.11
N ASN A 37 -3.20 -51.30 1.01
CA ASN A 37 -4.28 -50.80 0.15
C ASN A 37 -5.49 -50.17 0.87
N ALA A 38 -5.32 -48.96 1.40
CA ALA A 38 -6.45 -48.06 1.53
C ALA A 38 -6.88 -47.62 0.11
N PRO A 39 -8.17 -47.69 -0.24
CA PRO A 39 -8.65 -47.29 -1.55
C PRO A 39 -8.28 -45.82 -1.79
N GLN A 40 -7.54 -45.56 -2.87
CA GLN A 40 -7.21 -44.21 -3.31
C GLN A 40 -8.53 -43.45 -3.46
N ALA A 41 -8.75 -42.47 -2.57
CA ALA A 41 -9.87 -41.56 -2.71
C ALA A 41 -9.76 -40.93 -4.11
N PRO A 42 -10.86 -40.86 -4.88
CA PRO A 42 -10.80 -40.32 -6.22
C PRO A 42 -10.18 -38.93 -6.14
N GLU A 43 -9.08 -38.74 -6.87
CA GLU A 43 -8.52 -37.42 -7.14
C GLU A 43 -9.59 -36.64 -7.90
N THR A 44 -10.53 -36.05 -7.16
CA THR A 44 -11.43 -35.06 -7.73
C THR A 44 -10.51 -33.93 -8.12
N ASP A 45 -10.25 -33.85 -9.41
CA ASP A 45 -9.62 -32.75 -10.12
C ASP A 45 -10.41 -31.48 -9.77
N ARG A 46 -10.11 -30.93 -8.59
CA ARG A 46 -10.58 -29.65 -8.11
C ARG A 46 -9.87 -28.65 -8.99
N LYS A 47 -10.37 -28.49 -10.21
CA LYS A 47 -10.17 -27.29 -11.03
C LYS A 47 -10.46 -26.13 -10.10
N THR A 48 -9.40 -25.51 -9.59
CA THR A 48 -9.46 -24.31 -8.77
C THR A 48 -10.16 -23.27 -9.62
N MET A 49 -11.47 -23.14 -9.44
CA MET A 49 -12.26 -22.27 -10.31
C MET A 49 -11.77 -20.85 -10.10
N SER A 50 -11.29 -20.24 -11.18
CA SER A 50 -10.96 -18.83 -11.16
C SER A 50 -12.22 -18.06 -10.79
N ARG A 51 -12.13 -17.21 -9.76
CA ARG A 51 -13.21 -16.32 -9.36
C ARG A 51 -13.34 -15.14 -10.32
N ASN A 52 -12.28 -14.82 -11.07
CA ASN A 52 -12.21 -13.69 -12.00
C ASN A 52 -12.73 -12.36 -11.41
N ALA A 53 -12.54 -12.15 -10.10
CA ALA A 53 -13.06 -11.01 -9.36
C ALA A 53 -12.55 -9.65 -9.87
N SER A 54 -11.34 -9.61 -10.45
CA SER A 54 -10.63 -8.40 -10.81
C SER A 54 -9.97 -8.49 -12.18
N ILE A 55 -9.91 -7.37 -12.88
CA ILE A 55 -9.29 -7.23 -14.20
C ILE A 55 -8.09 -6.29 -14.14
N LEU A 56 -7.10 -6.55 -14.99
CA LEU A 56 -5.98 -5.65 -15.22
C LEU A 56 -6.48 -4.41 -15.95
N VAL A 57 -6.02 -3.23 -15.55
CA VAL A 57 -6.33 -1.96 -16.20
C VAL A 57 -5.05 -1.16 -16.41
N ASP A 58 -4.99 -0.37 -17.48
CA ASP A 58 -3.90 0.59 -17.65
C ASP A 58 -4.08 1.74 -16.66
N ILE A 59 -2.98 2.39 -16.29
CA ILE A 59 -3.03 3.54 -15.37
C ILE A 59 -3.74 4.74 -15.99
N SER A 60 -3.73 4.86 -17.32
CA SER A 60 -4.41 5.91 -18.08
C SER A 60 -5.94 5.73 -18.14
N ASP A 61 -6.45 4.53 -17.85
CA ASP A 61 -7.88 4.22 -17.82
C ASP A 61 -8.54 4.53 -16.47
N VAL A 62 -7.77 5.02 -15.49
CA VAL A 62 -8.24 5.29 -14.14
C VAL A 62 -8.83 6.70 -14.11
N PRO A 63 -10.15 6.86 -13.91
CA PRO A 63 -10.76 8.18 -13.87
C PRO A 63 -10.36 8.93 -12.59
N ASP A 64 -10.24 10.25 -12.66
CA ASP A 64 -9.89 11.09 -11.50
C ASP A 64 -10.88 10.93 -10.33
N SER A 65 -12.16 10.67 -10.62
CA SER A 65 -13.19 10.39 -9.59
C SER A 65 -12.90 9.13 -8.76
N ALA A 66 -12.13 8.16 -9.31
CA ALA A 66 -11.68 7.00 -8.56
C ALA A 66 -10.57 7.34 -7.54
N LEU A 67 -9.99 8.53 -7.58
CA LEU A 67 -9.01 8.97 -6.58
C LEU A 67 -9.67 9.49 -5.30
N GLU A 68 -10.88 10.03 -5.41
CA GLU A 68 -11.60 10.68 -4.31
C GLU A 68 -12.39 9.68 -3.44
N SER A 69 -12.81 8.56 -4.02
CA SER A 69 -13.67 7.57 -3.37
C SER A 69 -12.87 6.63 -2.47
N VAL A 70 -12.64 6.96 -1.21
CA VAL A 70 -12.01 6.03 -0.26
C VAL A 70 -13.10 5.20 0.43
N GLU A 71 -13.68 4.25 -0.29
CA GLU A 71 -14.49 3.23 0.37
C GLU A 71 -13.56 2.24 1.10
N ASP A 72 -13.49 2.38 2.42
CA ASP A 72 -12.78 1.45 3.30
C ASP A 72 -13.51 0.10 3.32
N GLY A 73 -13.16 -0.80 2.39
CA GLY A 73 -13.85 -2.10 2.36
C GLY A 73 -13.28 -3.22 1.50
N LEU A 74 -12.24 -2.98 0.70
CA LEU A 74 -11.69 -4.06 -0.14
C LEU A 74 -10.87 -5.03 0.71
N THR A 75 -11.52 -6.12 1.13
CA THR A 75 -10.83 -7.25 1.74
C THR A 75 -9.95 -7.95 0.70
N TYR A 76 -8.80 -8.47 1.14
CA TYR A 76 -7.86 -9.17 0.26
C TYR A 76 -8.53 -10.30 -0.53
N ASP A 77 -9.36 -11.11 0.14
CA ASP A 77 -9.98 -12.29 -0.50
C ASP A 77 -11.08 -11.92 -1.51
N ALA A 78 -11.72 -10.75 -1.34
CA ALA A 78 -12.72 -10.26 -2.28
C ALA A 78 -12.10 -9.85 -3.63
N VAL A 79 -10.89 -9.31 -3.62
CA VAL A 79 -10.25 -8.77 -4.84
C VAL A 79 -9.37 -9.77 -5.59
N THR A 80 -9.04 -10.91 -4.98
CA THR A 80 -8.20 -11.94 -5.62
C THR A 80 -8.95 -12.83 -6.59
N ASN A 81 -8.31 -13.17 -7.71
CA ASN A 81 -8.89 -14.01 -8.78
C ASN A 81 -8.76 -15.51 -8.50
N TYR A 82 -7.70 -15.92 -7.82
CA TYR A 82 -7.38 -17.31 -7.54
C TYR A 82 -7.21 -17.54 -6.05
N ALA A 83 -7.62 -18.73 -5.59
CA ALA A 83 -7.40 -19.13 -4.21
C ALA A 83 -5.89 -19.20 -3.89
N ARG A 84 -5.53 -18.89 -2.65
CA ARG A 84 -4.15 -19.07 -2.17
C ARG A 84 -3.76 -20.54 -2.29
N ALA A 85 -2.52 -20.76 -2.74
CA ALA A 85 -1.93 -22.08 -2.75
C ALA A 85 -1.87 -22.63 -1.31
N ALA A 86 -2.21 -23.91 -1.13
CA ALA A 86 -2.06 -24.56 0.15
C ALA A 86 -0.57 -24.64 0.54
N LYS A 87 -0.30 -24.71 1.85
CA LYS A 87 1.07 -24.86 2.33
C LYS A 87 1.68 -26.14 1.77
N GLY A 88 2.76 -26.02 0.99
CA GLY A 88 3.47 -27.16 0.38
C GLY A 88 3.10 -27.46 -1.08
N THR A 89 2.10 -26.77 -1.66
CA THR A 89 1.84 -26.86 -3.10
C THR A 89 2.64 -25.82 -3.87
N ALA A 90 2.81 -26.03 -5.19
CA ALA A 90 3.46 -25.06 -6.06
C ALA A 90 2.77 -23.67 -5.93
N GLN A 91 3.55 -22.62 -5.67
CA GLN A 91 3.01 -21.27 -5.53
C GLN A 91 2.49 -20.77 -6.89
N SER A 92 1.23 -20.35 -6.92
CA SER A 92 0.59 -19.65 -8.03
C SER A 92 0.17 -18.25 -7.59
N CYS A 93 0.26 -17.28 -8.49
CA CYS A 93 -0.11 -15.90 -8.21
C CYS A 93 -1.62 -15.79 -8.00
N VAL A 94 -2.06 -15.15 -6.91
CA VAL A 94 -3.49 -14.99 -6.60
C VAL A 94 -4.25 -14.07 -7.58
N MET A 95 -3.53 -13.30 -8.40
CA MET A 95 -4.13 -12.36 -9.35
C MET A 95 -4.19 -12.92 -10.78
N CYS A 96 -3.08 -13.47 -11.29
CA CYS A 96 -3.01 -13.98 -12.66
C CYS A 96 -3.04 -15.51 -12.76
N GLY A 97 -2.93 -16.23 -11.63
CA GLY A 97 -2.88 -17.69 -11.61
C GLY A 97 -1.55 -18.27 -12.11
N CYS A 98 -0.64 -17.45 -12.63
CA CYS A 98 0.67 -17.92 -13.08
C CYS A 98 1.53 -18.32 -11.88
N GLY A 99 2.10 -19.53 -11.93
CA GLY A 99 3.05 -20.03 -10.95
C GLY A 99 4.42 -20.31 -11.55
N ALA A 100 5.22 -21.07 -10.81
CA ALA A 100 6.57 -21.47 -11.21
C ALA A 100 6.62 -22.20 -12.57
N SER A 101 5.56 -22.95 -12.93
CA SER A 101 5.44 -23.65 -14.22
C SER A 101 5.49 -22.73 -15.43
N LYS A 102 5.16 -21.44 -15.26
CA LYS A 102 5.22 -20.41 -16.31
C LYS A 102 6.44 -19.48 -16.16
N GLY A 103 7.43 -19.85 -15.35
CA GLY A 103 8.63 -19.04 -15.09
C GLY A 103 8.38 -17.77 -14.25
N VAL A 104 7.18 -17.62 -13.67
CA VAL A 104 6.82 -16.43 -12.90
C VAL A 104 7.38 -16.54 -11.48
N VAL A 105 8.18 -15.55 -11.08
CA VAL A 105 8.78 -15.48 -9.75
C VAL A 105 7.85 -14.77 -8.78
N ILE A 106 7.42 -15.48 -7.73
CA ILE A 106 6.62 -14.94 -6.64
C ILE A 106 7.53 -14.70 -5.42
N PRO A 107 7.78 -13.44 -5.03
CA PRO A 107 8.57 -13.16 -3.84
C PRO A 107 7.88 -13.70 -2.59
N ARG A 108 8.66 -14.37 -1.71
CA ARG A 108 8.14 -14.94 -0.45
C ARG A 108 7.45 -13.92 0.45
N GLN A 109 7.83 -12.65 0.34
CA GLN A 109 7.27 -11.54 1.13
C GLN A 109 5.95 -10.98 0.57
N ASN A 110 5.57 -11.31 -0.66
CA ASN A 110 4.46 -10.68 -1.39
C ASN A 110 3.11 -11.43 -1.26
N LYS A 111 2.90 -12.24 -0.21
CA LYS A 111 1.63 -12.97 0.04
C LYS A 111 1.04 -13.59 -1.24
N ASP A 112 1.85 -14.31 -2.01
CA ASP A 112 1.45 -14.99 -3.25
C ASP A 112 1.07 -14.06 -4.43
N VAL A 113 1.58 -12.83 -4.46
CA VAL A 113 1.48 -11.91 -5.60
C VAL A 113 2.81 -11.87 -6.36
N CYS A 114 2.79 -12.14 -7.67
CA CYS A 114 4.01 -12.10 -8.50
C CYS A 114 4.53 -10.68 -8.77
N ARG A 115 5.74 -10.57 -9.29
CA ARG A 115 6.39 -9.27 -9.58
C ARG A 115 5.63 -8.40 -10.58
N ASP A 116 4.90 -9.01 -11.51
CA ASP A 116 4.17 -8.26 -12.54
C ASP A 116 2.85 -7.73 -11.96
N CYS A 117 2.12 -8.59 -11.25
CA CYS A 117 0.88 -8.21 -10.58
C CYS A 117 1.10 -7.25 -9.40
N ASP A 118 2.30 -7.20 -8.79
CA ASP A 118 2.61 -6.27 -7.71
C ASP A 118 2.80 -4.81 -8.16
N LYS A 119 3.05 -4.59 -9.45
CA LYS A 119 3.19 -3.25 -10.07
C LYS A 119 1.93 -2.82 -10.79
N ALA A 120 1.14 -3.79 -11.27
CA ALA A 120 -0.06 -3.56 -12.06
C ALA A 120 -1.18 -2.87 -11.27
N MET A 121 -2.07 -2.20 -12.01
CA MET A 121 -3.32 -1.68 -11.49
C MET A 121 -4.48 -2.63 -11.83
N TRP A 122 -5.42 -2.73 -10.91
CA TRP A 122 -6.54 -3.66 -11.00
C TRP A 122 -7.86 -2.93 -10.76
N ARG A 123 -8.90 -3.37 -11.46
CA ARG A 123 -10.28 -2.95 -11.23
C ARG A 123 -11.09 -4.13 -10.74
N HIS A 124 -11.77 -3.96 -9.61
CA HIS A 124 -12.68 -4.96 -9.06
C HIS A 124 -13.97 -4.97 -9.87
N ARG A 125 -14.42 -6.13 -10.35
CA ARG A 125 -15.54 -6.22 -11.29
C ARG A 125 -16.87 -5.80 -10.67
N SER A 126 -17.16 -6.23 -9.45
CA SER A 126 -18.47 -6.01 -8.83
C SER A 126 -18.64 -4.60 -8.28
N SER A 127 -17.62 -4.07 -7.59
CA SER A 127 -17.69 -2.70 -7.04
C SER A 127 -17.21 -1.63 -8.01
N GLY A 128 -16.49 -1.99 -9.07
CA GLY A 128 -15.86 -1.04 -9.98
C GLY A 128 -14.64 -0.30 -9.41
N CYS A 129 -14.29 -0.53 -8.13
CA CYS A 129 -13.19 0.15 -7.46
C CYS A 129 -11.82 -0.21 -8.08
N PHE A 130 -10.94 0.78 -8.10
CA PHE A 130 -9.57 0.62 -8.58
C PHE A 130 -8.64 0.42 -7.39
N PHE A 131 -7.75 -0.56 -7.49
CA PHE A 131 -6.86 -0.93 -6.40
C PHE A 131 -5.49 -1.39 -6.90
N LYS A 132 -4.51 -1.32 -6.00
CA LYS A 132 -3.12 -1.66 -6.27
C LYS A 132 -2.47 -2.33 -5.07
N TRP A 133 -1.51 -3.22 -5.32
CA TRP A 133 -0.72 -3.83 -4.26
C TRP A 133 0.25 -2.82 -3.62
N CYS A 134 0.17 -2.64 -2.31
CA CYS A 134 1.11 -1.83 -1.55
C CYS A 134 2.22 -2.70 -0.93
N LYS A 135 3.48 -2.50 -1.33
CA LYS A 135 4.64 -3.23 -0.78
C LYS A 135 4.90 -2.94 0.70
N GLY A 136 4.49 -1.77 1.20
CA GLY A 136 4.62 -1.40 2.60
C GLY A 136 3.61 -2.11 3.50
N CYS A 137 2.33 -2.08 3.13
CA CYS A 137 1.27 -2.75 3.88
C CYS A 137 1.21 -4.26 3.63
N LYS A 138 1.78 -4.74 2.51
CA LYS A 138 1.60 -6.11 2.00
C LYS A 138 0.12 -6.46 1.87
N ASN A 139 -0.65 -5.53 1.30
CA ASN A 139 -2.08 -5.67 1.05
C ASN A 139 -2.49 -4.90 -0.22
N PHE A 140 -3.64 -5.26 -0.80
CA PHE A 140 -4.29 -4.46 -1.83
C PHE A 140 -4.96 -3.26 -1.18
N LEU A 141 -4.73 -2.07 -1.73
CA LEU A 141 -5.30 -0.82 -1.25
C LEU A 141 -5.98 -0.08 -2.40
N HIS A 142 -6.97 0.73 -2.06
CA HIS A 142 -7.64 1.60 -3.01
C HIS A 142 -6.66 2.56 -3.68
N VAL A 143 -6.88 2.88 -4.96
CA VAL A 143 -5.97 3.71 -5.75
C VAL A 143 -5.81 5.13 -5.17
N GLY A 144 -6.87 5.68 -4.56
CA GLY A 144 -6.82 6.97 -3.87
C GLY A 144 -5.77 7.05 -2.74
N THR A 145 -5.33 5.91 -2.19
CA THR A 145 -4.23 5.88 -1.20
C THR A 145 -2.84 6.11 -1.79
N PHE A 146 -2.74 6.23 -3.11
CA PHE A 146 -1.53 6.53 -3.88
C PHE A 146 -1.63 7.90 -4.59
N SER A 147 -2.47 8.81 -4.09
CA SER A 147 -2.81 10.09 -4.75
C SER A 147 -1.58 10.95 -5.07
N GLN A 148 -0.51 10.92 -4.27
CA GLN A 148 0.70 11.67 -4.59
C GLN A 148 1.46 11.11 -5.79
N LYS A 149 1.40 9.79 -6.02
CA LYS A 149 2.12 9.12 -7.12
C LYS A 149 1.53 7.73 -7.42
N LEU A 150 0.66 7.67 -8.42
CA LEU A 150 -0.09 6.44 -8.78
C LEU A 150 0.82 5.27 -9.21
N ASP A 151 1.97 5.57 -9.81
CA ASP A 151 2.96 4.56 -10.24
C ASP A 151 3.76 3.98 -9.05
N ALA A 152 3.69 4.59 -7.86
CA ALA A 152 4.51 4.20 -6.73
C ALA A 152 4.14 2.80 -6.19
N ALA A 153 5.16 2.09 -5.66
CA ALA A 153 4.98 0.75 -5.09
C ALA A 153 4.49 0.76 -3.62
N LYS A 154 4.40 1.93 -2.99
CA LYS A 154 3.95 2.12 -1.60
C LYS A 154 2.91 3.23 -1.57
N CYS A 155 1.86 3.03 -0.77
CA CYS A 155 0.85 4.06 -0.52
C CYS A 155 1.45 5.24 0.26
N ASP A 156 0.73 6.35 0.28
CA ASP A 156 1.23 7.61 0.84
C ASP A 156 1.48 7.52 2.35
N ARG A 157 0.66 6.77 3.09
CA ARG A 157 0.91 6.48 4.52
C ARG A 157 2.24 5.76 4.75
N CYS A 158 2.57 4.77 3.92
CA CYS A 158 3.84 4.05 4.03
C CYS A 158 5.04 4.89 3.57
N ARG A 159 4.86 5.77 2.59
CA ARG A 159 5.89 6.72 2.16
C ARG A 159 6.18 7.73 3.25
N GLU A 160 5.14 8.27 3.88
CA GLU A 160 5.28 9.21 4.99
C GLU A 160 5.99 8.59 6.18
N ARG A 161 5.57 7.39 6.60
CA ARG A 161 6.28 6.63 7.63
C ARG A 161 7.76 6.41 7.28
N GLY A 162 8.06 6.12 6.02
CA GLY A 162 9.44 6.00 5.54
C GLY A 162 10.23 7.30 5.65
N ARG A 163 9.61 8.43 5.31
CA ARG A 163 10.20 9.78 5.44
C ARG A 163 10.47 10.12 6.90
N THR A 164 9.51 9.91 7.80
CA THR A 164 9.68 10.20 9.23
C THR A 164 10.77 9.34 9.86
N SER A 165 10.81 8.03 9.57
CA SER A 165 11.89 7.15 10.04
C SER A 165 13.26 7.57 9.51
N TYR A 166 13.36 8.00 8.25
CA TYR A 166 14.60 8.50 7.68
C TYR A 166 15.07 9.79 8.36
N LEU A 167 14.16 10.75 8.59
CA LEU A 167 14.48 12.00 9.27
C LEU A 167 14.90 11.78 10.73
N LEU A 168 14.28 10.82 11.42
CA LEU A 168 14.66 10.45 12.79
C LEU A 168 16.08 9.84 12.81
N LYS A 169 16.35 8.89 11.91
CA LYS A 169 17.66 8.25 11.79
C LYS A 169 18.77 9.23 11.38
N LYS A 170 18.46 10.21 10.54
CA LYS A 170 19.42 11.25 10.14
C LYS A 170 19.78 12.15 11.32
N ARG A 171 18.82 12.51 12.18
CA ARG A 171 19.05 13.31 13.40
C ARG A 171 19.90 12.57 14.44
N THR A 172 19.66 11.28 14.61
CA THR A 172 20.48 10.48 15.54
C THR A 172 21.89 10.24 14.99
N ALA A 173 22.04 10.05 13.67
CA ALA A 173 23.34 9.84 13.03
C ALA A 173 24.21 11.11 12.95
N SER A 174 23.62 12.31 12.89
CA SER A 174 24.37 13.57 12.84
C SER A 174 25.01 13.98 14.17
N GLY A 175 24.92 13.16 15.22
CA GLY A 175 25.59 13.38 16.50
C GLY A 175 25.17 14.68 17.22
N THR A 176 24.09 15.33 16.76
CA THR A 176 23.63 16.60 17.31
C THR A 176 22.77 16.32 18.54
N THR A 177 23.41 15.81 19.60
CA THR A 177 22.80 15.50 20.91
C THR A 177 22.46 16.75 21.73
N LYS A 178 22.30 17.92 21.10
CA LYS A 178 21.57 19.02 21.73
C LYS A 178 20.10 18.66 21.72
N ALA A 179 19.72 17.83 22.68
CA ALA A 179 18.34 17.71 23.12
C ALA A 179 17.79 19.13 23.29
N PRO A 180 16.63 19.48 22.71
CA PRO A 180 15.91 20.65 23.15
C PRO A 180 15.57 20.38 24.62
N SER A 181 16.36 20.98 25.52
CA SER A 181 16.06 21.02 26.94
C SER A 181 14.65 21.58 27.06
N SER A 182 13.70 20.70 27.36
CA SER A 182 12.37 21.02 27.80
C SER A 182 12.48 21.69 29.16
N ARG A 183 12.96 22.93 29.17
CA ARG A 183 12.98 23.83 30.33
C ARG A 183 11.79 24.77 30.23
N SER A 184 10.61 24.20 30.00
CA SER A 184 9.33 24.85 30.27
C SER A 184 9.02 24.62 31.75
N SER A 185 9.69 25.38 32.60
CA SER A 185 9.32 25.58 34.00
C SER A 185 7.99 26.34 34.04
N SER A 186 6.89 25.65 33.77
CA SER A 186 5.55 26.14 34.08
C SER A 186 5.40 26.07 35.60
N ARG A 187 5.59 27.21 36.25
CA ARG A 187 5.14 27.41 37.64
C ARG A 187 3.64 27.07 37.73
N PRO A 188 3.19 26.32 38.74
CA PRO A 188 1.76 26.20 39.03
C PRO A 188 1.28 27.57 39.52
N VAL A 189 0.52 28.28 38.69
CA VAL A 189 -0.26 29.44 39.16
C VAL A 189 -1.45 28.86 39.93
N LYS A 190 -1.42 28.99 41.26
CA LYS A 190 -2.61 28.87 42.11
C LYS A 190 -3.62 29.91 41.62
N VAL A 191 -4.69 29.45 40.99
CA VAL A 191 -5.92 30.23 40.83
C VAL A 191 -6.90 29.71 41.87
N ASP A 192 -7.24 30.59 42.80
CA ASP A 192 -8.16 30.32 43.88
C ASP A 192 -9.58 30.08 43.35
N ALA A 193 -10.21 29.06 43.94
CA ALA A 193 -11.59 28.71 43.71
C ALA A 193 -12.51 29.72 44.41
N THR A 194 -13.41 30.35 43.65
CA THR A 194 -14.71 30.80 44.19
C THR A 194 -15.76 30.95 43.09
N ALA A 195 -16.89 30.25 43.27
CA ALA A 195 -18.22 30.48 42.67
C ALA A 195 -18.37 30.27 41.14
N ALA A 196 -19.37 29.60 40.58
CA ALA A 196 -20.57 28.97 41.10
C ALA A 196 -21.12 27.91 40.09
N SER A 197 -21.67 26.85 40.67
CA SER A 197 -22.83 26.01 40.31
C SER A 197 -23.47 25.94 38.91
N SER A 198 -24.03 24.74 38.68
CA SER A 198 -25.17 24.32 37.82
C SER A 198 -24.83 23.90 36.38
N LEU A 199 -25.13 22.70 35.87
CA LEU A 199 -26.14 21.67 36.18
C LEU A 199 -25.74 20.29 35.57
N VAL A 200 -26.08 19.20 36.30
CA VAL A 200 -26.61 17.89 35.84
C VAL A 200 -25.80 17.11 34.79
N ALA A 201 -24.97 16.12 35.17
CA ALA A 201 -25.32 14.74 35.54
C ALA A 201 -26.05 13.91 34.47
N LEU A 202 -25.31 13.04 33.77
CA LEU A 202 -25.76 11.67 33.46
C LEU A 202 -24.54 10.77 33.23
N ALA A 203 -24.32 9.89 34.21
CA ALA A 203 -23.30 8.86 34.20
C ALA A 203 -23.72 7.68 33.32
N ARG A 204 -22.77 7.12 32.55
CA ARG A 204 -22.79 5.70 32.19
C ARG A 204 -21.41 5.11 32.44
N THR A 205 -21.46 4.01 33.17
CA THR A 205 -20.40 3.15 33.64
C THR A 205 -19.72 2.40 32.48
N ALA A 206 -18.38 2.34 32.50
CA ALA A 206 -17.61 1.33 31.78
C ALA A 206 -16.36 0.97 32.60
N PRO A 207 -15.97 -0.32 32.65
CA PRO A 207 -14.98 -0.84 33.59
C PRO A 207 -13.54 -0.57 33.15
N ALA A 208 -12.68 -0.41 34.16
CA ALA A 208 -11.23 -0.35 34.04
C ALA A 208 -10.67 -1.68 33.50
N SER A 209 -9.92 -1.59 32.41
CA SER A 209 -8.99 -2.64 31.97
C SER A 209 -7.57 -2.15 32.21
N GLU A 210 -6.91 -2.82 33.15
CA GLU A 210 -5.52 -2.67 33.53
C GLU A 210 -4.63 -3.12 32.37
N SER A 211 -3.82 -2.22 31.82
CA SER A 211 -2.79 -2.56 30.82
C SER A 211 -1.42 -2.58 31.50
N SER A 212 -0.96 -3.79 31.80
CA SER A 212 0.36 -4.12 32.31
C SER A 212 1.43 -4.05 31.22
N SER A 213 2.54 -3.40 31.58
CA SER A 213 3.96 -3.70 31.34
C SER A 213 4.42 -4.53 30.12
N ASP A 214 5.60 -4.08 29.64
CA ASP A 214 6.73 -4.86 29.09
C ASP A 214 7.06 -4.58 27.61
N ASP A 215 7.75 -3.45 27.37
CA ASP A 215 8.39 -3.09 26.10
C ASP A 215 9.86 -2.66 26.34
N ASP A 216 10.70 -3.59 26.82
CA ASP A 216 12.16 -3.42 26.91
C ASP A 216 12.86 -4.57 26.16
N ASP A 217 12.95 -4.55 24.82
CA ASP A 217 13.84 -5.49 24.08
C ASP A 217 14.18 -5.14 22.61
N ASP A 218 13.97 -3.91 22.11
CA ASP A 218 14.14 -3.59 20.67
C ASP A 218 15.49 -2.94 20.26
N ASP A 219 16.47 -2.83 21.17
CA ASP A 219 17.71 -2.08 20.86
C ASP A 219 18.87 -2.90 20.27
N ARG A 220 18.74 -4.23 20.08
CA ARG A 220 19.91 -5.08 19.76
C ARG A 220 20.16 -5.39 18.28
N MET A 221 19.32 -4.97 17.33
CA MET A 221 19.44 -5.41 15.92
C MET A 221 20.06 -4.40 14.94
N SER A 222 20.53 -3.22 15.39
CA SER A 222 21.00 -2.14 14.47
C SER A 222 22.48 -2.20 14.04
N ALA A 223 23.27 -3.17 14.51
CA ALA A 223 24.73 -3.16 14.28
C ALA A 223 25.20 -3.67 12.90
N ASN A 224 24.36 -4.35 12.10
CA ASN A 224 24.85 -5.05 10.89
C ASN A 224 24.66 -4.32 9.54
N PHE A 225 24.03 -3.14 9.50
CA PHE A 225 23.86 -2.40 8.24
C PHE A 225 25.00 -1.41 7.92
N GLY A 226 25.91 -1.17 8.87
CA GLY A 226 27.02 -0.23 8.69
C GLY A 226 28.20 -0.78 7.88
N SER A 227 28.47 -2.09 7.93
CA SER A 227 29.65 -2.68 7.30
C SER A 227 29.55 -2.74 5.78
N THR A 228 28.36 -2.98 5.22
CA THR A 228 28.17 -3.16 3.77
C THR A 228 28.43 -1.89 2.97
N LEU A 229 28.14 -0.71 3.53
CA LEU A 229 28.31 0.57 2.84
C LEU A 229 29.77 1.04 2.89
N GLN A 230 30.46 0.78 4.00
CA GLN A 230 31.88 1.09 4.16
C GLN A 230 32.76 0.17 3.29
N GLU A 231 32.35 -1.09 3.09
CA GLU A 231 33.04 -2.01 2.18
C GLU A 231 32.87 -1.62 0.69
N TYR A 232 31.71 -1.06 0.32
CA TYR A 232 31.48 -0.56 -1.05
C TYR A 232 32.33 0.67 -1.36
N GLN A 233 32.49 1.59 -0.41
CA GLN A 233 33.38 2.75 -0.56
C GLN A 233 34.86 2.33 -0.63
N ARG A 234 35.29 1.35 0.16
CA ARG A 234 36.67 0.84 0.13
C ARG A 234 37.01 0.10 -1.18
N LYS A 235 36.03 -0.56 -1.83
CA LYS A 235 36.23 -1.19 -3.15
C LYS A 235 36.37 -0.17 -4.28
N ARG A 236 35.68 0.97 -4.18
CA ARG A 236 35.80 2.08 -5.17
C ARG A 236 37.16 2.76 -5.13
N SER A 237 37.73 2.97 -3.94
CA SER A 237 39.08 3.56 -3.80
C SER A 237 40.21 2.63 -4.27
N ARG A 238 39.95 1.32 -4.41
CA ARG A 238 40.96 0.35 -4.85
C ARG A 238 41.00 0.18 -6.38
N SER A 239 39.93 0.51 -7.08
CA SER A 239 39.87 0.46 -8.55
C SER A 239 40.54 1.66 -9.25
N GLU A 240 40.88 2.72 -8.53
CA GLU A 240 41.53 3.92 -9.10
C GLU A 240 43.07 3.85 -9.06
N SER A 241 43.66 2.78 -8.49
CA SER A 241 45.11 2.69 -8.22
C SER A 241 45.89 1.68 -9.07
N LEU A 242 45.25 0.95 -9.98
CA LEU A 242 45.92 -0.08 -10.80
C LEU A 242 45.59 0.12 -12.29
N GLY A 243 46.16 1.16 -12.87
CA GLY A 243 46.19 1.40 -14.31
C GLY A 243 47.62 1.69 -14.75
N SER A 244 48.46 0.65 -14.81
CA SER A 244 49.79 0.69 -15.41
C SER A 244 49.81 -0.19 -16.66
N GLU A 245 49.85 0.48 -17.81
CA GLU A 245 50.68 0.18 -18.98
C GLU A 245 50.57 -1.23 -19.56
N ALA A 246 49.56 -1.43 -20.42
CA ALA A 246 49.66 -2.37 -21.52
C ALA A 246 49.08 -1.69 -22.77
N GLU A 247 49.98 -1.19 -23.63
CA GLU A 247 49.68 -0.75 -24.99
C GLU A 247 49.02 -1.90 -25.74
N SER A 248 47.71 -1.78 -25.95
CA SER A 248 46.96 -2.58 -26.91
C SER A 248 46.21 -1.58 -27.78
N SER A 249 46.70 -1.43 -29.00
CA SER A 249 46.11 -0.62 -30.06
C SER A 249 44.72 -1.17 -30.41
N SER A 250 43.72 -0.76 -29.64
CA SER A 250 42.31 -0.97 -29.92
C SER A 250 41.74 0.38 -30.37
N PRO A 251 40.99 0.43 -31.48
CA PRO A 251 40.51 1.67 -32.05
C PRO A 251 39.65 2.43 -31.02
N GLU A 252 40.00 3.69 -30.78
CA GLU A 252 39.25 4.56 -29.88
C GLU A 252 37.78 4.58 -30.28
N PRO A 253 36.83 4.33 -29.35
CA PRO A 253 35.43 4.51 -29.65
C PRO A 253 35.21 5.99 -30.01
N PRO A 254 34.47 6.30 -31.09
CA PRO A 254 34.19 7.68 -31.46
C PRO A 254 33.54 8.38 -30.28
N ALA A 255 34.04 9.56 -29.93
CA ALA A 255 33.47 10.41 -28.90
C ALA A 255 31.98 10.60 -29.21
N GLU A 256 31.11 9.97 -28.41
CA GLU A 256 29.67 10.07 -28.62
C GLU A 256 29.27 11.52 -28.30
N ASP A 257 28.82 12.25 -29.33
CA ASP A 257 28.44 13.65 -29.26
C ASP A 257 27.34 13.87 -28.19
N GLU A 258 27.72 14.42 -27.03
CA GLU A 258 26.80 14.81 -25.95
C GLU A 258 25.69 15.78 -26.44
N SER A 259 25.89 16.40 -27.60
CA SER A 259 24.92 17.24 -28.31
C SER A 259 23.62 16.49 -28.67
N SER A 260 23.69 15.19 -28.96
CA SER A 260 22.52 14.39 -29.37
C SER A 260 21.50 14.20 -28.25
N GLY A 261 21.97 14.08 -26.99
CA GLY A 261 21.11 13.92 -25.83
C GLY A 261 20.22 15.14 -25.57
N MET A 262 20.78 16.35 -25.70
CA MET A 262 20.04 17.59 -25.48
C MET A 262 18.93 17.81 -26.53
N LEU A 263 19.16 17.42 -27.79
CA LEU A 263 18.17 17.54 -28.84
C LEU A 263 16.94 16.66 -28.57
N PHE A 264 17.16 15.43 -28.08
CA PHE A 264 16.08 14.52 -27.71
C PHE A 264 15.29 15.02 -26.49
N GLU A 265 15.97 15.58 -25.49
CA GLU A 265 15.30 16.20 -24.35
C GLU A 265 14.45 17.40 -24.77
N LEU A 266 14.96 18.27 -25.64
CA LEU A 266 14.22 19.43 -26.15
C LEU A 266 12.98 19.02 -26.95
N ALA A 267 13.10 17.97 -27.79
CA ALA A 267 11.96 17.42 -28.53
C ALA A 267 10.87 16.88 -27.60
N ASN A 268 11.26 16.19 -26.52
CA ASN A 268 10.33 15.69 -25.51
C ASN A 268 9.64 16.84 -24.74
N ILE A 269 10.37 17.90 -24.41
CA ILE A 269 9.79 19.08 -23.77
C ILE A 269 8.78 19.75 -24.71
N HIS A 270 9.13 19.93 -25.98
CA HIS A 270 8.24 20.52 -26.97
C HIS A 270 6.95 19.70 -27.17
N ALA A 271 7.06 18.37 -27.27
CA ALA A 271 5.91 17.49 -27.34
C ALA A 271 4.98 17.62 -26.12
N ARG A 272 5.55 17.80 -24.91
CA ARG A 272 4.77 18.03 -23.69
C ARG A 272 4.08 19.40 -23.69
N ILE A 273 4.71 20.44 -24.22
CA ILE A 273 4.11 21.77 -24.35
C ILE A 273 2.90 21.70 -25.28
N LEU A 274 3.05 21.12 -26.47
CA LEU A 274 1.94 20.95 -27.42
C LEU A 274 0.78 20.13 -26.83
N ALA A 275 1.08 19.12 -26.01
CA ALA A 275 0.06 18.34 -25.31
C ALA A 275 -0.63 19.11 -24.18
N VAL A 276 0.00 20.14 -23.60
CA VAL A 276 -0.63 21.04 -22.64
C VAL A 276 -1.50 22.05 -23.36
N GLU A 277 -1.02 22.64 -24.45
CA GLU A 277 -1.77 23.59 -25.27
C GLU A 277 -3.03 22.95 -25.88
N SER A 278 -2.93 21.73 -26.40
CA SER A 278 -4.09 21.00 -26.93
C SER A 278 -5.15 20.71 -25.87
N ARG A 279 -4.74 20.43 -24.63
CA ARG A 279 -5.66 20.25 -23.50
C ARG A 279 -6.26 21.58 -23.02
N ALA A 280 -5.48 22.65 -23.01
CA ALA A 280 -5.96 23.99 -22.67
C ALA A 280 -7.06 24.46 -23.65
N ALA A 281 -6.92 24.14 -24.94
CA ALA A 281 -7.93 24.44 -25.95
C ALA A 281 -9.28 23.73 -25.72
N LEU A 282 -9.32 22.65 -24.93
CA LEU A 282 -10.57 21.94 -24.60
C LEU A 282 -11.28 22.53 -23.37
N VAL A 283 -10.63 23.41 -22.59
CA VAL A 283 -11.19 23.95 -21.35
C VAL A 283 -12.38 24.86 -21.63
N GLU A 284 -12.27 25.83 -22.55
CA GLU A 284 -13.38 26.76 -22.86
C GLU A 284 -14.65 26.05 -23.36
N PRO A 285 -14.60 25.08 -24.30
CA PRO A 285 -15.79 24.32 -24.69
C PRO A 285 -16.41 23.53 -23.54
N LEU A 286 -15.59 22.98 -22.63
CA LEU A 286 -16.07 22.23 -21.48
C LEU A 286 -16.75 23.15 -20.46
N GLU A 287 -16.17 24.31 -20.16
CA GLU A 287 -16.78 25.32 -19.29
C GLU A 287 -18.14 25.77 -19.85
N LYS A 288 -18.23 25.99 -21.17
CA LYS A 288 -19.50 26.31 -21.83
C LYS A 288 -20.53 25.19 -21.69
N ARG A 289 -20.10 23.92 -21.81
CA ARG A 289 -20.97 22.76 -21.64
C ARG A 289 -21.44 22.59 -20.19
N VAL A 290 -20.58 22.86 -19.22
CA VAL A 290 -20.94 22.86 -17.79
C VAL A 290 -21.99 23.95 -17.52
N ALA A 291 -21.79 25.17 -18.00
CA ALA A 291 -22.75 26.27 -17.84
C ALA A 291 -24.10 26.01 -18.55
N GLU A 292 -24.13 25.18 -19.59
CA GLU A 292 -25.36 24.71 -20.22
C GLU A 292 -26.09 23.69 -19.35
N LEU A 293 -25.38 22.68 -18.85
CA LEU A 293 -25.94 21.66 -17.97
C LEU A 293 -26.47 22.25 -16.66
N GLU A 294 -25.81 23.26 -16.09
CA GLU A 294 -26.30 23.99 -14.91
C GLU A 294 -27.63 24.70 -15.18
N ARG A 295 -27.79 25.31 -16.35
CA ARG A 295 -29.07 25.92 -16.77
C ARG A 295 -30.17 24.87 -16.96
N GLU A 296 -29.85 23.73 -17.58
CA GLU A 296 -30.78 22.61 -17.73
C GLU A 296 -31.22 22.04 -16.37
N LEU A 297 -30.28 21.85 -15.44
CA LEU A 297 -30.56 21.36 -14.10
C LEU A 297 -31.43 22.35 -13.30
N ALA A 298 -31.15 23.65 -13.41
CA ALA A 298 -31.98 24.69 -12.79
C ALA A 298 -33.41 24.69 -13.36
N ALA A 299 -33.55 24.56 -14.69
CA ALA A 299 -34.85 24.48 -15.35
C ALA A 299 -35.64 23.22 -14.94
N ALA A 300 -34.98 22.06 -14.88
CA ALA A 300 -35.57 20.80 -14.43
C ALA A 300 -36.02 20.87 -12.96
N THR A 301 -35.22 21.50 -12.11
CA THR A 301 -35.55 21.72 -10.70
C THR A 301 -36.77 22.61 -10.54
N ALA A 302 -36.85 23.71 -11.30
CA ALA A 302 -38.02 24.59 -11.34
C ALA A 302 -39.28 23.87 -11.86
N ALA A 303 -39.14 23.03 -12.90
CA ALA A 303 -40.25 22.23 -13.41
C ALA A 303 -40.76 21.23 -12.37
N ARG A 304 -39.85 20.55 -11.65
CA ARG A 304 -40.20 19.64 -10.55
C ARG A 304 -40.92 20.37 -9.42
N ALA A 305 -40.49 21.58 -9.05
CA ALA A 305 -41.16 22.39 -8.04
C ALA A 305 -42.60 22.78 -8.46
N ARG A 306 -42.82 23.14 -9.74
CA ARG A 306 -44.16 23.42 -10.27
C ARG A 306 -45.07 22.19 -10.26
N LEU A 307 -44.54 21.01 -10.59
CA LEU A 307 -45.30 19.76 -10.51
C LEU A 307 -45.64 19.41 -9.06
N ALA A 308 -44.70 19.60 -8.13
CA ALA A 308 -44.95 19.39 -6.70
C ALA A 308 -46.04 20.33 -6.16
N ALA A 309 -46.04 21.61 -6.55
CA ALA A 309 -47.08 22.56 -6.16
C ALA A 309 -48.48 22.13 -6.68
N LYS A 310 -48.57 21.69 -7.95
CA LYS A 310 -49.82 21.18 -8.53
C LYS A 310 -50.35 19.92 -7.84
N LEU A 311 -49.46 19.08 -7.32
CA LEU A 311 -49.85 17.88 -6.59
C LEU A 311 -50.26 18.20 -5.14
N GLY A 312 -49.58 19.14 -4.49
CA GLY A 312 -49.93 19.57 -3.12
C GLY A 312 -51.28 20.29 -3.03
N GLU A 313 -51.66 21.07 -4.05
CA GLU A 313 -53.00 21.70 -4.11
C GLU A 313 -54.14 20.67 -4.26
N ALA A 314 -53.87 19.46 -4.77
CA ALA A 314 -54.90 18.44 -4.94
C ALA A 314 -55.29 17.74 -3.62
N ASP A 315 -54.43 17.80 -2.59
CA ASP A 315 -54.67 17.11 -1.31
C ASP A 315 -55.46 17.98 -0.30
N ASP A 316 -55.42 19.31 -0.41
CA ASP A 316 -56.15 20.21 0.52
C ASP A 316 -57.65 20.34 0.19
N GLU A 317 -58.07 20.21 -1.07
CA GLU A 317 -59.51 20.25 -1.43
C GLU A 317 -60.29 18.96 -1.11
N SER A 318 -59.63 17.88 -0.67
CA SER A 318 -60.32 16.63 -0.31
C SER A 318 -60.62 16.49 1.19
N SER A 319 -60.18 17.43 2.03
CA SER A 319 -60.24 17.30 3.49
C SER A 319 -61.53 17.83 4.15
N GLU A 320 -62.34 18.65 3.48
CA GLU A 320 -63.57 19.19 4.10
C GLU A 320 -64.79 18.25 4.05
N GLY A 321 -64.71 17.11 3.34
CA GLY A 321 -65.89 16.27 3.06
C GLY A 321 -66.13 15.06 3.97
N SER A 322 -65.14 14.57 4.71
CA SER A 322 -65.25 13.27 5.39
C SER A 322 -64.87 13.33 6.86
N ARG A 323 -65.67 14.08 7.64
CA ARG A 323 -65.75 13.83 9.08
C ARG A 323 -66.35 12.43 9.28
N PRO A 324 -65.62 11.44 9.80
CA PRO A 324 -66.25 10.18 10.18
C PRO A 324 -67.31 10.51 11.23
N ARG A 325 -68.58 10.22 10.92
CA ARG A 325 -69.63 10.19 11.95
C ARG A 325 -69.13 9.22 13.01
N LEU A 326 -68.75 9.75 14.17
CA LEU A 326 -68.56 8.99 15.39
C LEU A 326 -69.88 8.27 15.66
N ILE A 327 -69.97 7.00 15.26
CA ILE A 327 -71.01 6.11 15.70
C ILE A 327 -70.68 5.83 17.17
N SER A 328 -71.37 6.51 18.08
CA SER A 328 -71.34 6.19 19.50
C SER A 328 -71.94 4.81 19.68
N PHE A 329 -71.09 3.81 19.92
CA PHE A 329 -71.55 2.55 20.46
C PHE A 329 -71.79 2.74 21.95
N ASP A 330 -73.04 2.95 22.33
CA ASP A 330 -73.52 2.77 23.69
C ASP A 330 -73.32 1.31 24.08
N THR A 331 -72.24 1.02 24.79
CA THR A 331 -72.11 -0.22 25.55
C THR A 331 -72.96 -0.12 26.80
N GLU A 332 -74.24 -0.48 26.67
CA GLU A 332 -75.09 -0.84 27.80
C GLU A 332 -74.51 -2.08 28.48
N ARG A 333 -73.84 -1.84 29.62
CA ARG A 333 -73.37 -2.85 30.55
C ARG A 333 -74.55 -3.24 31.45
N SER A 334 -75.35 -4.20 31.02
CA SER A 334 -76.33 -4.86 31.90
C SER A 334 -75.70 -6.04 32.64
N SER A 335 -76.07 -6.12 33.91
CA SER A 335 -75.69 -7.14 34.90
C SER A 335 -76.37 -8.48 34.66
#